data_AF-A0A940P190-F1
#
_entry.id   AF-A0A940P190-F1
#
_cell.length_a   1.000
_cell.length_b   1.000
_cell.length_c   1.000
_cell.angle_alpha   90.00
_cell.angle_beta   90.00
_cell.angle_gamma   90.00
#
_symmetry.space_group_name_H-M   'P 1'
#
loop_
_entity.id
_entity.type
_entity.pdbx_description
1 polymer ?
#
loop_
_entity_poly.entity_id
_entity_poly.type
_entity_poly.pdbx_seq_one_letter_code
_entity_poly.pdbx_strand_id
1 'polypeptide(L)'
;MDFELTTTDLLSKKRQIICYYYRGYVRLLTLFGVIASLSALFFFTFANFIYQTLLQIIHGYISQNRLTTLVNISKSIGSFLCLSCFIFTMAIVIKMILLYIFFPDWLKKQLSTIQETVVIGQTQNNYLLSLKNKQFTIKKSTSQLVTTFLEETQLKIGQRSAPFGLAPATLFLLTSKPIETLNTPSRCNWNKIFLFLFSFVMILGIMSACIFMVQTESHQELADEFNYQQGILSRTLSEPEVNDTVVTQIGDTPTDHIKEPNYLRLQGKELYMTTDSGTTWQFVPIKPEWLQEQQSLTRNLPQKNDWLEQTYNIESEFSWFIFSPNSESQSLYQLSSRDKGKTWQKSLITNQFGPIRYRKVTFFEDGSGVAVFSTTFSHSEESLRVFTTADYGQTWRKSGRTLIGKPIQNASYLSPAAGFLATREDLYYTRDHGQSFNKATITIPEGYSANELSFFQAPNTIVATGSAKLEATFHLANAKDRPNRKVFACLFQSVNEGKSWTFVQQLSQIVSID
;
A
#
# COMPACT_ATOMS: atom_id res chain seq x y z
N MET A 1 65.99 12.36 -29.43
CA MET A 1 65.24 11.16 -29.87
C MET A 1 64.70 11.43 -31.27
N ASP A 2 65.25 10.78 -32.29
CA ASP A 2 64.81 10.97 -33.67
C ASP A 2 63.41 10.40 -33.87
N PHE A 3 62.47 11.29 -34.20
CA PHE A 3 61.04 10.97 -34.27
C PHE A 3 60.70 9.99 -35.39
N GLU A 4 61.47 10.00 -36.47
CA GLU A 4 61.25 9.13 -37.62
C GLU A 4 61.68 7.68 -37.36
N LEU A 5 62.83 7.50 -36.68
CA LEU A 5 63.32 6.18 -36.29
C LEU A 5 62.43 5.51 -35.23
N THR A 6 61.81 6.32 -34.38
CA THR A 6 60.96 5.83 -33.27
C THR A 6 59.53 5.56 -33.71
N THR A 7 59.04 6.27 -34.74
CA THR A 7 57.74 6.00 -35.36
C THR A 7 57.76 4.70 -36.15
N THR A 8 58.83 4.43 -36.91
CA THR A 8 58.99 3.20 -37.71
C THR A 8 59.11 1.95 -36.82
N ASP A 9 59.89 2.03 -35.73
CA ASP A 9 59.98 0.94 -34.75
C ASP A 9 58.65 0.68 -34.02
N LEU A 10 57.90 1.72 -33.64
CA LEU A 10 56.59 1.55 -33.01
C LEU A 10 55.51 1.01 -33.95
N LEU A 11 55.58 1.34 -35.24
CA LEU A 11 54.72 0.74 -36.26
C LEU A 11 55.03 -0.75 -36.43
N SER A 12 56.29 -1.18 -36.28
CA SER A 12 56.65 -2.61 -36.28
C SER A 12 56.02 -3.39 -35.11
N LYS A 13 55.80 -2.72 -33.97
CA LYS A 13 55.15 -3.27 -32.77
C LYS A 13 53.64 -3.06 -32.71
N LYS A 14 53.00 -2.57 -33.80
CA LYS A 14 51.56 -2.33 -33.91
C LYS A 14 50.70 -3.47 -33.33
N ARG A 15 51.00 -4.72 -33.69
CA ARG A 15 50.24 -5.90 -33.24
C ARG A 15 50.28 -6.07 -31.72
N GLN A 16 51.46 -5.88 -31.10
CA GLN A 16 51.62 -6.02 -29.65
C GLN A 16 50.85 -4.93 -28.89
N ILE A 17 50.91 -3.69 -29.38
CA ILE A 17 50.19 -2.54 -28.79
C ILE A 17 48.67 -2.75 -28.92
N ILE A 18 48.18 -3.10 -30.11
CA ILE A 18 46.75 -3.35 -30.33
C ILE A 18 46.25 -4.51 -29.46
N CYS A 19 46.98 -5.63 -29.38
CA CYS A 19 46.60 -6.76 -28.53
C CYS A 19 46.48 -6.37 -27.05
N TYR A 20 47.35 -5.50 -26.56
CA TYR A 20 47.28 -5.01 -25.17
C TYR A 20 46.03 -4.16 -24.91
N TYR A 21 45.74 -3.19 -25.79
CA TYR A 21 44.51 -2.38 -25.69
C TYR A 21 43.25 -3.24 -25.86
N TYR A 22 43.24 -4.17 -26.82
CA TYR A 22 42.15 -5.11 -27.07
C TYR A 22 41.82 -5.91 -25.81
N ARG A 23 42.82 -6.44 -25.09
CA ARG A 23 42.62 -7.17 -23.83
C ARG A 23 41.97 -6.31 -22.75
N GLY A 24 42.28 -5.02 -22.70
CA GLY A 24 41.62 -4.06 -21.82
C GLY A 24 40.16 -3.83 -22.18
N TYR A 25 39.86 -3.63 -23.47
CA TYR A 25 38.49 -3.43 -23.94
C TYR A 25 37.60 -4.67 -23.77
N VAL A 26 38.13 -5.87 -24.01
CA VAL A 26 37.39 -7.13 -23.77
C VAL A 26 36.98 -7.26 -22.30
N ARG A 27 37.85 -6.91 -21.35
CA ARG A 27 37.48 -6.91 -19.92
C ARG A 27 36.34 -5.95 -19.60
N LEU A 28 36.33 -4.78 -20.22
CA LEU A 28 35.24 -3.81 -20.04
C LEU A 28 33.94 -4.31 -20.69
N LEU A 29 34.00 -4.90 -21.88
CA LEU A 29 32.85 -5.53 -22.52
C LEU A 29 32.27 -6.66 -21.67
N THR A 30 33.12 -7.51 -21.08
CA THR A 30 32.65 -8.56 -20.15
C THR A 30 31.99 -7.98 -18.90
N LEU A 31 32.54 -6.89 -18.35
CA LEU A 31 31.96 -6.23 -17.18
C LEU A 31 30.56 -5.68 -17.48
N PHE A 32 30.42 -4.89 -18.56
CA PHE A 32 29.13 -4.32 -18.96
C PHE A 32 28.13 -5.41 -19.36
N GLY A 33 28.58 -6.50 -20.00
CA GLY A 33 27.74 -7.65 -20.33
C GLY A 33 27.21 -8.36 -19.08
N VAL A 34 28.04 -8.57 -18.06
CA VAL A 34 27.61 -9.15 -16.78
C VAL A 34 26.62 -8.23 -16.06
N ILE A 35 26.88 -6.92 -16.02
CA ILE A 35 25.97 -5.95 -15.40
C ILE A 35 24.61 -5.95 -16.12
N ALA A 36 24.60 -5.89 -17.45
CA ALA A 36 23.38 -5.93 -18.24
C ALA A 36 22.59 -7.25 -18.06
N SER A 37 23.30 -8.38 -17.94
CA SER A 37 22.67 -9.68 -17.71
C SER A 37 22.05 -9.78 -16.32
N LEU A 38 22.76 -9.31 -15.28
CA LEU A 38 22.24 -9.27 -13.91
C LEU A 38 21.04 -8.32 -13.79
N SER A 39 21.08 -7.16 -14.44
CA SER A 39 19.94 -6.25 -14.45
C SER A 39 18.75 -6.82 -15.22
N ALA A 40 18.99 -7.50 -16.34
CA ALA A 40 17.93 -8.18 -17.08
C ALA A 40 17.23 -9.24 -16.22
N LEU A 41 18.01 -10.09 -15.55
CA LEU A 41 17.49 -11.10 -14.62
C LEU A 41 16.69 -10.45 -13.48
N PHE A 42 17.25 -9.45 -12.80
CA PHE A 42 16.59 -8.86 -11.65
C PHE A 42 15.31 -8.09 -12.01
N PHE A 43 15.39 -7.15 -12.95
CA PHE A 43 14.29 -6.22 -13.25
C PHE A 43 13.19 -6.81 -14.13
N PHE A 44 13.49 -7.80 -14.97
CA PHE A 44 12.49 -8.38 -15.87
C PHE A 44 12.00 -9.75 -15.41
N THR A 45 12.86 -10.58 -14.80
CA THR A 45 12.45 -11.94 -14.37
C THR A 45 12.03 -11.98 -12.91
N PHE A 46 12.88 -11.52 -11.98
CA PHE A 46 12.60 -11.61 -10.55
C PHE A 46 11.48 -10.65 -10.11
N ALA A 47 11.49 -9.42 -10.61
CA ALA A 47 10.40 -8.47 -10.35
C ALA A 47 9.04 -8.98 -10.86
N ASN A 48 9.01 -9.69 -11.99
CA ASN A 48 7.79 -10.25 -12.55
C ASN A 48 7.31 -11.49 -11.77
N PHE A 49 8.24 -12.30 -11.25
CA PHE A 49 7.93 -13.41 -10.35
C PHE A 49 7.32 -12.92 -9.02
N ILE A 50 7.92 -11.89 -8.41
CA ILE A 50 7.37 -11.24 -7.22
C ILE A 50 5.99 -10.66 -7.51
N TYR A 51 5.82 -9.99 -8.65
CA TYR A 51 4.53 -9.45 -9.07
C TYR A 51 3.44 -10.51 -9.12
N GLN A 52 3.70 -11.65 -9.78
CA GLN A 52 2.74 -12.75 -9.86
C GLN A 52 2.42 -13.36 -8.49
N THR A 53 3.42 -13.51 -7.64
CA THR A 53 3.24 -14.06 -6.29
C THR A 53 2.40 -13.11 -5.42
N LEU A 54 2.68 -11.80 -5.49
CA LEU A 54 1.94 -10.80 -4.73
C LEU A 54 0.52 -10.57 -5.27
N LEU A 55 0.29 -10.67 -6.58
CA LEU A 55 -1.07 -10.63 -7.13
C LEU A 55 -1.98 -11.75 -6.62
N GLN A 56 -1.42 -12.91 -6.28
CA GLN A 56 -2.19 -14.01 -5.68
C GLN A 56 -2.58 -13.74 -4.21
N ILE A 57 -1.85 -12.85 -3.53
CA ILE A 57 -2.07 -12.50 -2.12
C ILE A 57 -2.95 -11.24 -2.01
N ILE A 58 -2.80 -10.31 -2.94
CA ILE A 58 -3.43 -8.99 -2.90
C ILE A 58 -4.75 -8.98 -3.70
N HIS A 59 -5.86 -8.83 -2.97
CA HIS A 59 -7.22 -8.85 -3.54
C HIS A 59 -7.86 -7.46 -3.72
N GLY A 60 -7.16 -6.37 -3.38
CA GLY A 60 -7.65 -5.00 -3.51
C GLY A 60 -7.28 -4.33 -4.85
N TYR A 61 -8.24 -3.67 -5.51
CA TYR A 61 -8.02 -3.00 -6.81
C TYR A 61 -6.94 -1.90 -6.74
N ILE A 62 -6.92 -1.11 -5.66
CA ILE A 62 -5.95 -0.02 -5.48
C ILE A 62 -4.53 -0.56 -5.26
N SER A 63 -4.39 -1.61 -4.45
CA SER A 63 -3.10 -2.24 -4.18
C SER A 63 -2.59 -2.99 -5.42
N GLN A 64 -3.46 -3.60 -6.22
CA GLN A 64 -3.11 -4.15 -7.53
C GLN A 64 -2.60 -3.09 -8.51
N ASN A 65 -3.29 -1.94 -8.62
CA ASN A 65 -2.87 -0.86 -9.52
C ASN A 65 -1.52 -0.24 -9.08
N ARG A 66 -1.28 -0.11 -7.77
CA ARG A 66 -0.01 0.38 -7.21
C ARG A 66 1.13 -0.62 -7.38
N LEU A 67 0.87 -1.91 -7.17
CA LEU A 67 1.84 -2.98 -7.44
C LEU A 67 2.24 -2.98 -8.92
N THR A 68 1.26 -2.82 -9.82
CA THR A 68 1.49 -2.70 -11.26
C THR A 68 2.36 -1.49 -11.59
N THR A 69 2.08 -0.35 -10.94
CA THR A 69 2.86 0.89 -11.12
C THR A 69 4.31 0.73 -10.66
N LEU A 70 4.55 0.14 -9.49
CA LEU A 70 5.90 -0.10 -8.97
C LEU A 70 6.71 -1.04 -9.86
N VAL A 71 6.09 -2.11 -10.36
CA VAL A 71 6.74 -3.06 -11.28
C VAL A 71 7.06 -2.38 -12.61
N ASN A 72 6.19 -1.49 -13.10
CA ASN A 72 6.44 -0.71 -14.31
C ASN A 72 7.60 0.29 -14.13
N ILE A 73 7.70 0.95 -12.97
CA ILE A 73 8.84 1.82 -12.64
C ILE A 73 10.14 1.00 -12.58
N SER A 74 10.10 -0.16 -11.92
CA SER A 74 11.22 -1.11 -11.86
C SER A 74 11.70 -1.53 -13.24
N LYS A 75 10.77 -1.90 -14.15
CA LYS A 75 11.07 -2.21 -15.56
C LYS A 75 11.67 -1.03 -16.32
N SER A 76 11.18 0.20 -16.08
CA SER A 76 11.73 1.42 -16.68
C SER A 76 13.18 1.68 -16.24
N ILE A 77 13.49 1.50 -14.96
CA ILE A 77 14.86 1.63 -14.43
C ILE A 77 15.78 0.55 -15.04
N GLY A 78 15.33 -0.70 -15.08
CA GLY A 78 16.06 -1.79 -15.71
C GLY A 78 16.35 -1.53 -17.20
N SER A 79 15.35 -1.00 -17.93
CA SER A 79 15.49 -0.62 -19.34
C SER A 79 16.54 0.48 -19.53
N PHE A 80 16.51 1.53 -18.71
CA PHE A 80 17.50 2.61 -18.75
C PHE A 80 18.93 2.11 -18.49
N LEU A 81 19.11 1.21 -17.51
CA LEU A 81 20.42 0.64 -17.18
C LEU A 81 20.96 -0.22 -18.33
N CYS A 82 20.12 -1.07 -18.93
CA CYS A 82 20.48 -1.87 -20.10
C CYS A 82 20.84 -0.98 -21.30
N LEU A 83 20.08 0.09 -21.54
CA LEU A 83 20.35 1.04 -22.61
C LEU A 83 21.68 1.77 -22.40
N SER A 84 21.97 2.19 -21.16
CA SER A 84 23.25 2.81 -20.82
C SER A 84 24.42 1.85 -21.07
N CYS A 85 24.31 0.60 -20.61
CA CYS A 85 25.32 -0.43 -20.88
C CYS A 85 25.51 -0.65 -22.39
N PHE A 86 24.41 -0.70 -23.15
CA PHE A 86 24.46 -0.83 -24.61
C PHE A 86 25.23 0.33 -25.26
N ILE A 87 24.94 1.58 -24.89
CA ILE A 87 25.65 2.76 -25.39
C ILE A 87 27.15 2.68 -25.07
N PHE A 88 27.52 2.30 -23.85
CA PHE A 88 28.93 2.14 -23.47
C PHE A 88 29.63 1.01 -24.24
N THR A 89 28.96 -0.13 -24.45
CA THR A 89 29.51 -1.23 -25.25
C THR A 89 29.74 -0.81 -26.69
N MET A 90 28.79 -0.10 -27.31
CA MET A 90 28.94 0.47 -28.65
C MET A 90 30.10 1.46 -28.72
N ALA A 91 30.23 2.36 -27.74
CA ALA A 91 31.34 3.30 -27.68
C ALA A 91 32.71 2.60 -27.56
N ILE A 92 32.78 1.47 -26.84
CA ILE A 92 33.99 0.66 -26.74
C ILE A 92 34.31 -0.02 -28.08
N VAL A 93 33.32 -0.64 -28.72
CA VAL A 93 33.49 -1.31 -30.03
C VAL A 93 33.94 -0.30 -31.09
N ILE A 94 33.31 0.88 -31.15
CA ILE A 94 33.71 1.96 -32.05
C ILE A 94 35.16 2.38 -31.78
N LYS A 95 35.55 2.57 -30.51
CA LYS A 95 36.94 2.90 -30.16
C LYS A 95 37.94 1.81 -30.58
N MET A 96 37.57 0.53 -30.47
CA MET A 96 38.41 -0.59 -30.93
C MET A 96 38.60 -0.56 -32.44
N ILE A 97 37.52 -0.34 -33.19
CA ILE A 97 37.55 -0.25 -34.67
C ILE A 97 38.39 0.95 -35.10
N LEU A 98 38.16 2.13 -34.50
CA LEU A 98 38.92 3.34 -34.80
C LEU A 98 40.41 3.20 -34.49
N LEU A 99 40.77 2.54 -33.38
CA LEU A 99 42.17 2.26 -33.04
C LEU A 99 42.84 1.36 -34.08
N TYR A 100 42.11 0.39 -34.64
CA TYR A 100 42.64 -0.53 -35.65
C TYR A 100 42.84 0.15 -37.01
N ILE A 101 41.85 0.93 -37.45
CA ILE A 101 41.84 1.62 -38.75
C ILE A 101 42.81 2.80 -38.74
N PHE A 102 42.72 3.69 -37.75
CA PHE A 102 43.49 4.94 -37.66
C PHE A 102 44.68 4.83 -36.70
N PHE A 103 45.32 3.66 -36.65
CA PHE A 103 46.47 3.42 -35.76
C PHE A 103 47.61 4.44 -35.94
N PRO A 104 48.02 4.83 -37.17
CA PRO A 104 49.11 5.78 -37.35
C PRO A 104 48.81 7.16 -36.76
N ASP A 105 47.61 7.69 -36.99
CA ASP A 105 47.19 9.00 -36.46
C ASP A 105 47.02 8.96 -34.94
N TRP A 106 46.47 7.86 -34.42
CA TRP A 106 46.40 7.63 -32.98
C TRP A 106 47.79 7.60 -32.33
N LEU A 107 48.76 6.92 -32.97
CA LEU A 107 50.14 6.82 -32.48
C LEU A 107 50.80 8.21 -32.44
N LYS A 108 50.62 9.03 -33.48
CA LYS A 108 51.10 10.42 -33.54
C LYS A 108 50.57 11.26 -32.36
N LYS A 109 49.29 11.10 -32.02
CA LYS A 109 48.66 11.79 -30.87
C LYS A 109 49.14 11.26 -29.52
N GLN A 110 49.48 9.97 -29.42
CA GLN A 110 50.06 9.41 -28.20
C GLN A 110 51.51 9.85 -28.02
N LEU A 111 52.29 9.96 -29.10
CA LEU A 111 53.68 10.41 -29.05
C LEU A 111 53.83 11.81 -28.46
N SER A 112 52.94 12.75 -28.81
CA SER A 112 52.94 14.08 -28.17
C SER A 112 52.59 14.02 -26.67
N THR A 113 51.74 13.08 -26.26
CA THR A 113 51.38 12.87 -24.84
C THR A 113 52.51 12.20 -24.06
N ILE A 114 53.27 11.30 -24.69
CA ILE A 114 54.43 10.63 -24.08
C ILE A 114 55.51 11.65 -23.74
N GLN A 115 55.76 12.63 -24.62
CA GLN A 115 56.75 13.70 -24.38
C GLN A 115 56.43 14.56 -23.16
N GLU A 116 55.15 14.78 -22.89
CA GLU A 116 54.68 15.56 -21.73
C GLU A 116 54.61 14.73 -20.44
N THR A 117 54.83 13.42 -20.50
CA THR A 117 54.71 12.52 -19.35
C THR A 117 56.07 12.32 -18.68
N VAL A 118 56.19 12.77 -17.43
CA VAL A 118 57.42 12.61 -16.63
C VAL A 118 57.19 11.59 -15.51
N VAL A 119 58.11 10.64 -15.36
CA VAL A 119 58.11 9.71 -14.22
C VAL A 119 58.66 10.46 -12.99
N ILE A 120 57.84 10.64 -11.96
CA ILE A 120 58.21 11.40 -10.75
C ILE A 120 58.80 10.47 -9.68
N GLY A 121 58.30 9.22 -9.60
CA GLY A 121 58.57 8.34 -8.46
C GLY A 121 58.23 6.88 -8.75
N GLN A 122 58.77 5.95 -7.96
CA GLN A 122 58.36 4.54 -8.00
C GLN A 122 58.13 3.99 -6.58
N THR A 123 57.19 3.06 -6.45
CA THR A 123 56.99 2.29 -5.21
C THR A 123 57.27 0.81 -5.47
N GLN A 124 57.16 -0.03 -4.43
CA GLN A 124 57.31 -1.48 -4.58
C GLN A 124 56.38 -2.06 -5.66
N ASN A 125 55.16 -1.52 -5.77
CA ASN A 125 54.13 -2.07 -6.66
C ASN A 125 53.65 -1.13 -7.79
N ASN A 126 54.01 0.16 -7.77
CA ASN A 126 53.48 1.16 -8.72
C ASN A 126 54.57 2.09 -9.30
N TYR A 127 54.31 2.64 -10.47
CA TYR A 127 54.99 3.81 -11.05
C TYR A 127 54.13 5.06 -10.84
N LEU A 128 54.74 6.19 -10.45
CA LEU A 128 54.07 7.47 -10.26
C LEU A 128 54.49 8.44 -11.38
N LEU A 129 53.51 8.90 -12.16
CA LEU A 129 53.71 9.69 -13.37
C LEU A 129 52.98 11.03 -13.24
N SER A 130 53.58 12.10 -13.78
CA SER A 130 52.95 13.40 -13.98
C SER A 130 52.60 13.58 -15.45
N LEU A 131 51.38 14.02 -15.74
CA LEU A 131 51.02 14.59 -17.03
C LEU A 131 50.33 15.93 -16.78
N LYS A 132 50.89 17.04 -17.30
CA LYS A 132 50.32 18.40 -17.15
C LYS A 132 49.91 18.73 -15.71
N ASN A 133 50.81 18.51 -14.75
CA ASN A 133 50.61 18.71 -13.31
C ASN A 133 49.56 17.81 -12.63
N LYS A 134 49.03 16.79 -13.32
CA LYS A 134 48.16 15.76 -12.70
C LYS A 134 48.95 14.47 -12.47
N GLN A 135 49.01 14.06 -11.21
CA GLN A 135 49.70 12.84 -10.79
C GLN A 135 48.78 11.61 -10.92
N PHE A 136 49.30 10.52 -11.46
CA PHE A 136 48.59 9.25 -11.55
C PHE A 136 49.54 8.06 -11.35
N THR A 137 48.97 6.95 -10.88
CA THR A 137 49.72 5.73 -10.59
C THR A 137 49.42 4.62 -11.60
N ILE A 138 50.45 3.89 -12.01
CA ILE A 138 50.37 2.69 -12.86
C ILE A 138 50.90 1.50 -12.06
N LYS A 139 50.17 0.39 -12.01
CA LYS A 139 50.65 -0.84 -11.35
C LYS A 139 51.77 -1.49 -12.17
N LYS A 140 52.86 -1.89 -11.51
CA LYS A 140 53.98 -2.62 -12.15
C LYS A 140 53.49 -3.94 -12.79
N SER A 141 52.56 -4.64 -12.14
CA SER A 141 51.96 -5.88 -12.64
C SER A 141 51.13 -5.75 -13.92
N THR A 142 50.70 -4.52 -14.26
CA THR A 142 49.97 -4.26 -15.52
C THR A 142 50.88 -3.65 -16.58
N SER A 143 52.16 -3.42 -16.30
CA SER A 143 53.09 -2.83 -17.28
C SER A 143 53.71 -3.88 -18.20
N GLN A 144 53.73 -3.63 -19.50
CA GLN A 144 54.44 -4.44 -20.49
C GLN A 144 55.50 -3.60 -21.22
N LEU A 145 56.66 -4.20 -21.49
CA LEU A 145 57.71 -3.60 -22.29
C LEU A 145 57.32 -3.64 -23.78
N VAL A 146 57.41 -2.49 -24.45
CA VAL A 146 57.09 -2.34 -25.88
C VAL A 146 58.39 -2.38 -26.71
N THR A 147 59.33 -1.49 -26.42
CA THR A 147 60.69 -1.49 -27.00
C THR A 147 61.70 -0.85 -26.03
N THR A 148 62.97 -1.17 -26.20
CA THR A 148 64.14 -0.53 -25.58
C THR A 148 64.86 0.33 -26.61
N PHE A 149 65.10 1.61 -26.32
CA PHE A 149 65.91 2.48 -27.17
C PHE A 149 67.40 2.41 -26.77
N LEU A 150 68.27 2.95 -27.64
CA LEU A 150 69.74 2.84 -27.57
C LEU A 150 70.37 3.47 -26.30
N GLU A 151 69.65 4.29 -25.54
CA GLU A 151 70.14 4.99 -24.32
C GLU A 151 69.50 4.45 -23.02
N GLU A 152 69.30 3.12 -22.90
CA GLU A 152 68.65 2.47 -21.73
C GLU A 152 67.22 2.97 -21.39
N THR A 153 66.61 3.75 -22.28
CA THR A 153 65.24 4.24 -22.14
C THR A 153 64.25 3.15 -22.58
N GLN A 154 63.42 2.70 -21.65
CA GLN A 154 62.42 1.65 -21.90
C GLN A 154 61.05 2.28 -22.17
N LEU A 155 60.44 1.98 -23.31
CA LEU A 155 59.04 2.30 -23.56
C LEU A 155 58.15 1.22 -22.95
N LYS A 156 57.31 1.60 -21.99
CA LYS A 156 56.34 0.70 -21.36
C LYS A 156 54.92 1.15 -21.64
N ILE A 157 54.03 0.17 -21.76
CA ILE A 157 52.59 0.38 -21.78
C ILE A 157 52.00 -0.10 -20.46
N GLY A 158 51.17 0.72 -19.82
CA GLY A 158 50.56 0.38 -18.54
C GLY A 158 49.17 0.97 -18.37
N GLN A 159 48.36 0.34 -17.53
CA GLN A 159 47.00 0.79 -17.22
C GLN A 159 47.01 1.77 -16.05
N ARG A 160 46.43 2.96 -16.25
CA ARG A 160 46.26 3.97 -15.18
C ARG A 160 45.26 3.50 -14.14
N SER A 161 45.49 3.77 -12.86
CA SER A 161 44.46 3.55 -11.85
C SER A 161 43.30 4.55 -12.02
N ALA A 162 42.17 4.07 -12.55
CA ALA A 162 40.92 4.84 -12.67
C ALA A 162 39.79 4.15 -11.89
N PRO A 163 38.78 4.91 -11.40
CA PRO A 163 37.60 4.31 -10.78
C PRO A 163 36.86 3.43 -11.79
N PHE A 164 36.13 2.42 -11.28
CA PHE A 164 35.30 1.49 -12.08
C PHE A 164 36.07 0.57 -13.05
N GLY A 165 37.39 0.41 -12.89
CA GLY A 165 38.19 -0.43 -13.79
C GLY A 165 38.37 0.14 -15.20
N LEU A 166 37.91 1.38 -15.43
CA LEU A 166 38.04 2.14 -16.67
C LEU A 166 39.45 2.72 -16.82
N ALA A 167 40.47 1.88 -16.64
CA ALA A 167 41.87 2.25 -16.67
C ALA A 167 42.34 2.47 -18.12
N PRO A 168 42.46 3.72 -18.62
CA PRO A 168 43.03 3.91 -19.95
C PRO A 168 44.49 3.42 -19.92
N ALA A 169 44.85 2.64 -20.92
CA ALA A 169 46.24 2.28 -21.14
C ALA A 169 47.00 3.50 -21.67
N THR A 170 48.20 3.72 -21.17
CA THR A 170 49.08 4.81 -21.58
C THR A 170 50.50 4.32 -21.77
N LEU A 171 51.11 4.82 -22.85
CA LEU A 171 52.53 4.67 -23.13
C LEU A 171 53.31 5.69 -22.29
N PHE A 172 54.44 5.27 -21.74
CA PHE A 172 55.35 6.15 -21.01
C PHE A 172 56.80 5.68 -21.17
N LEU A 173 57.73 6.62 -21.11
CA LEU A 173 59.17 6.36 -21.15
C LEU A 173 59.70 6.19 -19.73
N LEU A 174 60.56 5.20 -19.54
CA LEU A 174 61.29 4.97 -18.30
C LEU A 174 62.79 5.12 -18.58
N THR A 175 63.40 6.18 -18.05
CA THR A 175 64.84 6.44 -18.16
C THR A 175 65.58 5.75 -17.00
N SER A 176 66.79 5.25 -17.22
CA SER A 176 67.57 4.43 -16.26
C SER A 176 68.10 5.17 -15.03
N LYS A 177 67.87 6.48 -14.88
CA LYS A 177 68.29 7.23 -13.68
C LYS A 177 67.52 6.76 -12.44
N PRO A 178 68.16 6.67 -11.25
CA PRO A 178 67.52 6.15 -10.05
C PRO A 178 66.36 7.05 -9.62
N ILE A 179 65.16 6.48 -9.61
CA ILE A 179 63.93 7.18 -9.23
C ILE A 179 63.70 6.97 -7.72
N GLU A 180 63.52 8.08 -6.97
CA GLU A 180 63.23 8.08 -5.54
C GLU A 180 61.96 7.29 -5.17
N THR A 181 62.02 6.58 -4.04
CA THR A 181 60.90 5.85 -3.47
C THR A 181 60.01 6.77 -2.65
N LEU A 182 58.86 7.15 -3.19
CA LEU A 182 57.86 7.97 -2.51
C LEU A 182 56.78 7.11 -1.84
N ASN A 183 56.50 7.38 -0.56
CA ASN A 183 55.32 6.82 0.11
C ASN A 183 54.06 7.48 -0.43
N THR A 184 53.23 6.71 -1.15
CA THR A 184 51.96 7.22 -1.72
C THR A 184 50.83 7.15 -0.68
N PRO A 185 49.93 8.13 -0.61
CA PRO A 185 48.74 8.06 0.25
C PRO A 185 47.84 6.90 -0.20
N SER A 186 47.34 6.13 0.78
CA SER A 186 46.44 5.01 0.55
C SER A 186 45.16 5.48 -0.14
N ARG A 187 44.97 5.13 -1.41
CA ARG A 187 43.74 5.46 -2.13
C ARG A 187 42.59 4.58 -1.65
N CYS A 188 41.49 5.24 -1.30
CA CYS A 188 40.26 4.60 -0.85
C CYS A 188 39.75 3.58 -1.89
N ASN A 189 39.39 2.38 -1.44
CA ASN A 189 39.07 1.25 -2.29
C ASN A 189 37.60 1.35 -2.77
N TRP A 190 37.37 2.20 -3.78
CA TRP A 190 36.05 2.54 -4.33
C TRP A 190 35.17 1.32 -4.68
N ASN A 191 35.77 0.17 -4.99
CA ASN A 191 35.03 -1.07 -5.25
C ASN A 191 34.24 -1.57 -4.04
N LYS A 192 34.73 -1.36 -2.80
CA LYS A 192 34.01 -1.73 -1.57
C LYS A 192 32.90 -0.74 -1.23
N ILE A 193 33.16 0.55 -1.45
CA ILE A 193 32.16 1.62 -1.25
C ILE A 193 30.98 1.41 -2.17
N PHE A 194 31.21 1.03 -3.44
CA PHE A 194 30.14 0.79 -4.40
C PHE A 194 29.30 -0.44 -4.05
N LEU A 195 29.92 -1.52 -3.56
CA LEU A 195 29.21 -2.72 -3.11
C LEU A 195 28.34 -2.42 -1.88
N PHE A 196 28.82 -1.57 -0.98
CA PHE A 196 28.03 -1.00 0.11
C PHE A 196 26.90 -0.09 -0.38
N LEU A 197 27.16 0.79 -1.36
CA LEU A 197 26.15 1.71 -1.90
C LEU A 197 25.04 0.96 -2.62
N PHE A 198 25.37 -0.07 -3.40
CA PHE A 198 24.40 -0.91 -4.09
C PHE A 198 23.57 -1.74 -3.11
N SER A 199 24.21 -2.32 -2.09
CA SER A 199 23.52 -3.00 -0.98
C SER A 199 22.61 -2.05 -0.20
N PHE A 200 23.09 -0.83 0.08
CA PHE A 200 22.35 0.21 0.80
C PHE A 200 21.14 0.70 0.00
N VAL A 201 21.27 0.87 -1.32
CA VAL A 201 20.14 1.23 -2.20
C VAL A 201 19.12 0.08 -2.30
N MET A 202 19.58 -1.17 -2.30
CA MET A 202 18.69 -2.34 -2.25
C MET A 202 17.95 -2.42 -0.91
N ILE A 203 18.65 -2.20 0.21
CA ILE A 203 18.06 -2.17 1.54
C ILE A 203 17.09 -0.99 1.67
N LEU A 204 17.43 0.19 1.15
CA LEU A 204 16.53 1.34 1.12
C LEU A 204 15.30 1.11 0.24
N GLY A 205 15.43 0.40 -0.89
CA GLY A 205 14.30 0.03 -1.73
C GLY A 205 13.36 -0.98 -1.06
N ILE A 206 13.93 -1.95 -0.33
CA ILE A 206 13.15 -2.91 0.47
C ILE A 206 12.50 -2.20 1.66
N MET A 207 13.25 -1.35 2.37
CA MET A 207 12.74 -0.56 3.49
C MET A 207 11.69 0.45 3.03
N SER A 208 11.83 1.09 1.86
CA SER A 208 10.79 1.96 1.32
C SER A 208 9.56 1.17 0.90
N ALA A 209 9.71 -0.04 0.36
CA ALA A 209 8.57 -0.92 0.06
C ALA A 209 7.86 -1.38 1.33
N CYS A 210 8.59 -1.72 2.39
CA CYS A 210 8.03 -2.08 3.70
C CYS A 210 7.39 -0.89 4.40
N ILE A 211 8.06 0.27 4.44
CA ILE A 211 7.53 1.51 5.00
C ILE A 211 6.33 1.99 4.20
N PHE A 212 6.29 1.85 2.87
CA PHE A 212 5.14 2.23 2.05
C PHE A 212 3.97 1.25 2.18
N MET A 213 4.21 -0.05 2.34
CA MET A 213 3.16 -1.02 2.70
C MET A 213 2.57 -0.73 4.10
N VAL A 214 3.38 -0.18 5.02
CA VAL A 214 2.96 0.18 6.38
C VAL A 214 2.42 1.62 6.49
N GLN A 215 2.82 2.56 5.62
CA GLN A 215 2.43 3.98 5.65
C GLN A 215 1.38 4.37 4.59
N THR A 216 0.94 3.48 3.70
CA THR A 216 -0.07 3.88 2.69
C THR A 216 -1.50 3.97 3.20
N GLU A 217 -1.73 3.78 4.50
CA GLU A 217 -2.93 4.33 5.14
C GLU A 217 -2.84 5.84 5.37
N SER A 218 -1.65 6.47 5.47
CA SER A 218 -1.50 7.85 5.98
C SER A 218 -1.15 8.94 4.96
N HIS A 219 -0.49 8.66 3.84
CA HIS A 219 0.07 9.74 3.00
C HIS A 219 -0.87 10.35 1.95
N GLN A 220 -2.01 9.72 1.67
CA GLN A 220 -3.06 10.37 0.88
C GLN A 220 -3.92 11.30 1.76
N GLU A 221 -3.89 11.11 3.08
CA GLU A 221 -4.55 11.98 4.06
C GLU A 221 -3.74 13.29 4.25
N LEU A 222 -2.41 13.27 4.32
CA LEU A 222 -1.58 14.48 4.55
C LEU A 222 -1.66 15.58 3.45
N ALA A 223 -1.88 15.22 2.18
CA ALA A 223 -1.95 16.20 1.10
C ALA A 223 -3.34 16.88 0.99
N ASP A 224 -4.40 16.13 1.30
CA ASP A 224 -5.74 16.68 1.45
C ASP A 224 -5.90 17.41 2.79
N GLU A 225 -5.22 16.96 3.85
CA GLU A 225 -5.20 17.57 5.18
C GLU A 225 -4.37 18.87 5.20
N PHE A 226 -3.29 19.00 4.42
CA PHE A 226 -2.55 20.27 4.29
C PHE A 226 -3.34 21.34 3.53
N ASN A 227 -4.02 20.93 2.44
CA ASN A 227 -4.88 21.84 1.67
C ASN A 227 -6.17 22.18 2.42
N TYR A 228 -6.67 21.28 3.27
CA TYR A 228 -7.81 21.51 4.16
C TYR A 228 -7.43 22.34 5.40
N GLN A 229 -6.24 22.15 5.99
CA GLN A 229 -5.74 22.97 7.10
C GLN A 229 -5.47 24.42 6.69
N GLN A 230 -4.99 24.69 5.47
CA GLN A 230 -4.91 26.06 4.94
C GLN A 230 -6.29 26.70 4.73
N GLY A 231 -7.28 25.89 4.30
CA GLY A 231 -8.68 26.31 4.19
C GLY A 231 -9.37 26.52 5.55
N ILE A 232 -8.99 25.76 6.57
CA ILE A 232 -9.46 25.88 7.95
C ILE A 232 -8.82 27.09 8.63
N LEU A 233 -7.49 27.30 8.57
CA LEU A 233 -6.84 28.44 9.24
C LEU A 233 -7.38 29.81 8.77
N SER A 234 -7.88 29.87 7.55
CA SER A 234 -8.55 31.05 6.99
C SER A 234 -10.03 31.16 7.37
N ARG A 235 -10.67 30.07 7.84
CA ARG A 235 -12.05 30.01 8.36
C ARG A 235 -12.15 30.04 9.88
N THR A 236 -11.15 29.58 10.63
CA THR A 236 -11.14 29.54 12.12
C THR A 236 -10.82 30.90 12.75
N LEU A 237 -10.37 31.89 11.98
CA LEU A 237 -10.22 33.27 12.47
C LEU A 237 -11.55 34.05 12.46
N SER A 238 -12.68 33.39 12.21
CA SER A 238 -14.01 33.99 12.29
C SER A 238 -15.00 33.00 12.90
N GLU A 239 -15.40 33.31 14.13
CA GLU A 239 -16.38 32.65 15.01
C GLU A 239 -15.94 31.43 15.87
N PRO A 240 -16.31 31.42 17.17
CA PRO A 240 -15.97 30.36 18.11
C PRO A 240 -16.88 29.13 17.90
N GLU A 241 -16.29 27.93 17.90
CA GLU A 241 -17.02 26.66 17.97
C GLU A 241 -17.93 26.63 19.21
N VAL A 242 -19.23 26.68 18.98
CA VAL A 242 -20.26 26.44 19.99
C VAL A 242 -20.35 24.93 20.24
N ASN A 243 -20.50 24.55 21.51
CA ASN A 243 -20.74 23.18 22.03
C ASN A 243 -22.08 22.56 21.56
N ASP A 244 -22.38 22.54 20.25
CA ASP A 244 -23.71 22.26 19.69
C ASP A 244 -24.15 20.78 19.68
N THR A 245 -23.45 19.88 20.36
CA THR A 245 -23.63 18.42 20.15
C THR A 245 -24.09 17.61 21.36
N VAL A 246 -24.30 18.23 22.52
CA VAL A 246 -24.86 17.59 23.72
C VAL A 246 -26.03 18.43 24.20
N VAL A 247 -27.22 17.84 24.23
CA VAL A 247 -28.45 18.54 24.66
C VAL A 247 -28.50 18.54 26.19
N THR A 248 -28.90 19.64 26.80
CA THR A 248 -29.21 19.71 28.24
C THR A 248 -30.67 19.39 28.48
N GLN A 249 -30.98 18.67 29.55
CA GLN A 249 -32.37 18.42 29.96
C GLN A 249 -33.06 19.74 30.34
N ILE A 250 -34.26 19.94 29.82
CA ILE A 250 -35.15 21.09 30.05
C ILE A 250 -36.49 20.60 30.64
N GLY A 251 -36.98 19.42 30.25
CA GLY A 251 -38.24 18.85 30.71
C GLY A 251 -38.13 17.95 31.94
N ASP A 252 -39.29 17.68 32.55
CA ASP A 252 -39.41 16.78 33.70
C ASP A 252 -39.15 15.32 33.30
N THR A 253 -38.48 14.58 34.19
CA THR A 253 -38.29 13.13 34.02
C THR A 253 -39.63 12.39 34.05
N PRO A 254 -39.82 11.36 33.21
CA PRO A 254 -40.98 10.48 33.32
C PRO A 254 -41.01 9.79 34.69
N THR A 255 -42.20 9.51 35.21
CA THR A 255 -42.42 8.90 36.54
C THR A 255 -43.28 7.64 36.51
N ASP A 256 -43.69 7.20 35.33
CA ASP A 256 -44.53 6.03 35.12
C ASP A 256 -43.70 4.74 35.01
N HIS A 257 -44.29 3.68 35.52
CA HIS A 257 -43.80 2.32 35.39
C HIS A 257 -44.30 1.70 34.09
N ILE A 258 -43.41 1.02 33.38
CA ILE A 258 -43.70 0.28 32.16
C ILE A 258 -43.49 -1.22 32.41
N LYS A 259 -44.03 -2.08 31.54
CA LYS A 259 -43.90 -3.53 31.71
C LYS A 259 -42.56 -4.08 31.23
N GLU A 260 -41.91 -3.38 30.32
CA GLU A 260 -40.70 -3.86 29.65
C GLU A 260 -39.45 -3.22 30.27
N PRO A 261 -38.44 -4.01 30.68
CA PRO A 261 -37.13 -3.46 31.00
C PRO A 261 -36.44 -2.99 29.72
N ASN A 262 -35.42 -2.13 29.85
CA ASN A 262 -34.61 -1.65 28.72
C ASN A 262 -35.41 -0.90 27.64
N TYR A 263 -36.01 0.22 28.01
CA TYR A 263 -36.92 0.95 27.15
C TYR A 263 -36.42 2.37 26.84
N LEU A 264 -36.58 2.79 25.59
CA LEU A 264 -36.34 4.16 25.12
C LEU A 264 -37.67 4.87 24.91
N ARG A 265 -37.82 6.07 25.49
CA ARG A 265 -39.01 6.88 25.38
C ARG A 265 -38.69 8.27 24.85
N LEU A 266 -39.54 8.74 23.94
CA LEU A 266 -39.64 10.14 23.57
C LEU A 266 -40.69 10.84 24.45
N GLN A 267 -40.28 11.89 25.17
CA GLN A 267 -41.18 12.77 25.90
C GLN A 267 -40.93 14.22 25.48
N GLY A 268 -41.94 14.86 24.88
CA GLY A 268 -41.75 16.16 24.24
C GLY A 268 -40.75 16.09 23.09
N LYS A 269 -39.57 16.71 23.26
CA LYS A 269 -38.44 16.68 22.32
C LYS A 269 -37.20 16.01 22.92
N GLU A 270 -37.35 15.29 24.02
CA GLU A 270 -36.26 14.72 24.81
C GLU A 270 -36.36 13.20 24.87
N LEU A 271 -35.21 12.56 24.90
CA LEU A 271 -35.10 11.11 25.01
C LEU A 271 -34.81 10.72 26.45
N TYR A 272 -35.50 9.69 26.91
CA TYR A 272 -35.29 9.07 28.20
C TYR A 272 -35.15 7.57 28.05
N MET A 273 -34.24 6.98 28.82
CA MET A 273 -34.06 5.53 28.90
C MET A 273 -34.36 5.02 30.30
N THR A 274 -34.79 3.77 30.37
CA THR A 274 -34.89 3.00 31.62
C THR A 274 -34.32 1.62 31.40
N THR A 275 -33.65 1.07 32.42
CA THR A 275 -33.15 -0.33 32.44
C THR A 275 -33.89 -1.18 33.47
N ASP A 276 -34.88 -0.60 34.16
CA ASP A 276 -35.53 -1.15 35.35
C ASP A 276 -37.07 -1.00 35.28
N SER A 277 -37.60 -1.06 34.05
CA SER A 277 -39.05 -1.02 33.79
C SER A 277 -39.73 0.26 34.30
N GLY A 278 -39.02 1.39 34.22
CA GLY A 278 -39.52 2.71 34.57
C GLY A 278 -39.46 3.03 36.08
N THR A 279 -38.74 2.25 36.91
CA THR A 279 -38.48 2.69 38.29
C THR A 279 -37.52 3.86 38.33
N THR A 280 -36.58 3.93 37.39
CA THR A 280 -35.75 5.11 37.16
C THR A 280 -35.69 5.44 35.66
N TRP A 281 -35.78 6.74 35.37
CA TRP A 281 -35.64 7.28 34.02
C TRP A 281 -34.40 8.17 33.97
N GLN A 282 -33.57 7.96 32.95
CA GLN A 282 -32.36 8.75 32.71
C GLN A 282 -32.48 9.48 31.37
N PHE A 283 -32.09 10.75 31.36
CA PHE A 283 -32.06 11.56 30.16
C PHE A 283 -30.93 11.11 29.23
N VAL A 284 -31.22 11.01 27.93
CA VAL A 284 -30.25 10.70 26.88
C VAL A 284 -29.91 12.01 26.14
N PRO A 285 -28.67 12.51 26.21
CA PRO A 285 -28.30 13.85 25.74
C PRO A 285 -28.08 13.95 24.22
N ILE A 286 -29.01 13.43 23.42
CA ILE A 286 -29.04 13.52 21.96
C ILE A 286 -30.42 13.93 21.48
N LYS A 287 -30.49 14.58 20.32
CA LYS A 287 -31.78 14.94 19.73
C LYS A 287 -32.43 13.71 19.07
N PRO A 288 -33.75 13.50 19.24
CA PRO A 288 -34.46 12.38 18.62
C PRO A 288 -34.26 12.28 17.10
N GLU A 289 -34.22 13.43 16.40
CA GLU A 289 -34.02 13.50 14.96
C GLU A 289 -32.70 12.87 14.49
N TRP A 290 -31.65 12.85 15.32
CA TRP A 290 -30.36 12.26 14.96
C TRP A 290 -30.39 10.73 14.89
N LEU A 291 -31.38 10.10 15.53
CA LEU A 291 -31.64 8.66 15.48
C LEU A 291 -32.64 8.28 14.37
N GLN A 292 -33.34 9.24 13.77
CA GLN A 292 -34.45 9.01 12.84
C GLN A 292 -34.10 9.22 11.34
N GLU A 293 -32.93 9.79 10.99
CA GLU A 293 -32.47 9.91 9.58
C GLU A 293 -31.81 8.61 9.06
N GLN A 294 -32.16 8.02 7.90
CA GLN A 294 -32.44 8.66 6.60
C GLN A 294 -33.23 7.74 5.64
N GLN A 295 -33.96 8.37 4.69
CA GLN A 295 -34.49 7.85 3.40
C GLN A 295 -34.37 6.34 3.13
N SER A 296 -35.28 5.56 3.73
CA SER A 296 -35.47 4.17 3.38
C SER A 296 -35.95 4.05 1.92
N LEU A 297 -35.16 3.44 1.04
CA LEU A 297 -35.63 3.00 -0.28
C LEU A 297 -36.73 1.92 -0.15
N THR A 298 -36.86 1.32 1.03
CA THR A 298 -38.03 0.54 1.42
C THR A 298 -39.13 1.50 1.86
N ARG A 299 -39.98 1.82 0.88
CA ARG A 299 -41.28 2.46 0.99
C ARG A 299 -42.02 1.99 2.26
N ASN A 300 -41.92 2.78 3.32
CA ASN A 300 -42.94 3.08 4.32
C ASN A 300 -42.43 4.32 5.07
N LEU A 301 -43.29 5.33 5.25
CA LEU A 301 -42.96 6.45 6.13
C LEU A 301 -42.69 5.86 7.53
N PRO A 302 -41.60 6.24 8.22
CA PRO A 302 -41.42 5.83 9.62
C PRO A 302 -42.63 6.30 10.42
N GLN A 303 -43.29 5.39 11.15
CA GLN A 303 -44.31 5.80 12.10
C GLN A 303 -43.63 6.56 13.24
N LYS A 304 -44.37 7.47 13.87
CA LYS A 304 -43.89 8.22 15.03
C LYS A 304 -43.52 7.22 16.14
N ASN A 305 -42.23 7.08 16.43
CA ASN A 305 -41.55 6.13 17.34
C ASN A 305 -40.83 4.93 16.69
N ASP A 306 -40.75 4.85 15.35
CA ASP A 306 -39.86 3.88 14.68
C ASP A 306 -38.41 4.40 14.73
N TRP A 307 -37.69 4.02 15.79
CA TRP A 307 -36.24 4.22 15.86
C TRP A 307 -35.56 3.34 14.80
N LEU A 308 -34.49 3.83 14.16
CA LEU A 308 -33.73 2.98 13.25
C LEU A 308 -33.18 1.78 14.03
N GLU A 309 -33.67 0.60 13.69
CA GLU A 309 -33.18 -0.65 14.26
C GLU A 309 -31.65 -0.69 14.15
N GLN A 310 -30.99 -1.16 15.22
CA GLN A 310 -29.53 -1.36 15.25
C GLN A 310 -28.68 -0.07 15.32
N THR A 311 -29.31 1.07 15.65
CA THR A 311 -28.60 2.34 15.94
C THR A 311 -28.45 2.63 17.43
N TYR A 312 -29.01 1.78 18.29
CA TYR A 312 -28.85 1.87 19.74
C TYR A 312 -29.05 0.49 20.39
N ASN A 313 -28.58 0.37 21.62
CA ASN A 313 -28.94 -0.72 22.54
C ASN A 313 -29.06 -0.16 23.96
N ILE A 314 -30.04 -0.64 24.72
CA ILE A 314 -30.22 -0.27 26.12
C ILE A 314 -30.07 -1.50 26.97
N GLU A 315 -29.07 -1.48 27.85
CA GLU A 315 -28.84 -2.52 28.84
C GLU A 315 -28.25 -1.91 30.12
N SER A 316 -28.40 -2.62 31.24
CA SER A 316 -27.93 -2.15 32.54
C SER A 316 -26.40 -1.97 32.60
N GLU A 317 -25.65 -2.87 31.98
CA GLU A 317 -24.18 -2.87 32.01
C GLU A 317 -23.58 -1.94 30.96
N PHE A 318 -24.19 -1.87 29.77
CA PHE A 318 -23.68 -1.06 28.67
C PHE A 318 -24.79 -0.64 27.72
N SER A 319 -25.12 0.65 27.75
CA SER A 319 -26.05 1.29 26.81
C SER A 319 -25.29 2.14 25.82
N TRP A 320 -25.70 2.13 24.55
CA TRP A 320 -25.04 2.91 23.51
C TRP A 320 -26.01 3.37 22.41
N PHE A 321 -25.62 4.46 21.74
CA PHE A 321 -26.32 5.07 20.63
C PHE A 321 -25.30 5.48 19.57
N ILE A 322 -25.65 5.37 18.28
CA ILE A 322 -24.91 6.03 17.20
C ILE A 322 -25.75 7.13 16.57
N PHE A 323 -25.13 8.27 16.30
CA PHE A 323 -25.85 9.46 15.85
C PHE A 323 -25.00 10.37 14.97
N SER A 324 -25.68 11.16 14.13
CA SER A 324 -25.08 12.19 13.28
C SER A 324 -25.81 13.51 13.54
N PRO A 325 -25.16 14.52 14.17
CA PRO A 325 -25.83 15.75 14.59
C PRO A 325 -26.40 16.63 13.46
N ASN A 326 -25.83 16.53 12.27
CA ASN A 326 -26.28 17.26 11.10
C ASN A 326 -26.16 16.31 9.88
N SER A 327 -27.17 16.28 9.02
CA SER A 327 -27.16 15.50 7.78
C SER A 327 -26.07 15.96 6.80
N GLU A 328 -25.59 17.19 6.95
CA GLU A 328 -24.40 17.71 6.28
C GLU A 328 -23.10 17.48 7.07
N SER A 329 -23.18 17.29 8.40
CA SER A 329 -22.00 16.95 9.17
C SER A 329 -21.58 15.54 8.78
N GLN A 330 -20.43 15.47 8.14
CA GLN A 330 -19.75 14.25 7.69
C GLN A 330 -19.22 13.43 8.88
N SER A 331 -19.86 13.51 10.06
CA SER A 331 -19.39 12.99 11.34
C SER A 331 -20.38 12.08 12.05
N LEU A 332 -19.91 10.89 12.42
CA LEU A 332 -20.66 9.83 13.08
C LEU A 332 -20.07 9.67 14.47
N TYR A 333 -20.93 9.73 15.47
CA TYR A 333 -20.54 9.65 16.86
C TYR A 333 -21.21 8.44 17.51
N GLN A 334 -20.58 7.96 18.57
CA GLN A 334 -21.20 7.09 19.56
C GLN A 334 -21.43 7.89 20.84
N LEU A 335 -22.59 7.67 21.45
CA LEU A 335 -22.84 7.97 22.85
C LEU A 335 -22.92 6.65 23.62
N SER A 336 -22.27 6.55 24.77
CA SER A 336 -22.36 5.33 25.59
C SER A 336 -22.34 5.60 27.08
N SER A 337 -22.93 4.68 27.83
CA SER A 337 -23.02 4.71 29.28
C SER A 337 -22.79 3.31 29.86
N ARG A 338 -22.12 3.25 31.01
CA ARG A 338 -21.87 2.02 31.79
C ARG A 338 -22.48 2.09 33.20
N ASP A 339 -23.29 3.11 33.46
CA ASP A 339 -23.86 3.39 34.77
C ASP A 339 -25.37 3.62 34.69
N LYS A 340 -26.02 2.87 33.79
CA LYS A 340 -27.46 2.91 33.52
C LYS A 340 -27.97 4.26 33.01
N GLY A 341 -27.12 5.04 32.35
CA GLY A 341 -27.47 6.35 31.77
C GLY A 341 -27.23 7.55 32.69
N LYS A 342 -26.56 7.38 33.84
CA LYS A 342 -26.25 8.50 34.76
C LYS A 342 -25.17 9.41 34.20
N THR A 343 -24.17 8.83 33.54
CA THR A 343 -23.12 9.54 32.82
C THR A 343 -23.00 9.01 31.40
N TRP A 344 -22.60 9.90 30.49
CA TRP A 344 -22.49 9.63 29.07
C TRP A 344 -21.12 10.02 28.55
N GLN A 345 -20.50 9.11 27.81
CA GLN A 345 -19.28 9.35 27.06
C GLN A 345 -19.62 9.46 25.58
N LYS A 346 -19.20 10.58 24.97
CA LYS A 346 -19.26 10.80 23.52
C LYS A 346 -17.92 10.44 22.90
N SER A 347 -17.92 9.63 21.85
CA SER A 347 -16.75 9.30 21.06
C SER A 347 -17.00 9.52 19.56
N LEU A 348 -15.96 9.98 18.85
CA LEU A 348 -15.99 10.11 17.40
C LEU A 348 -15.69 8.74 16.77
N ILE A 349 -16.57 8.27 15.90
CA ILE A 349 -16.29 7.09 15.07
C ILE A 349 -15.51 7.54 13.83
N THR A 350 -16.01 8.57 13.14
CA THR A 350 -15.35 9.15 11.95
C THR A 350 -15.96 10.51 11.61
N ASN A 351 -15.18 11.37 10.95
CA ASN A 351 -15.58 12.70 10.45
C ASN A 351 -15.36 12.87 8.92
N GLN A 352 -15.23 11.78 8.17
CA GLN A 352 -14.78 11.81 6.77
C GLN A 352 -15.75 11.12 5.78
N PHE A 353 -17.05 11.34 5.81
CA PHE A 353 -17.98 10.62 4.92
C PHE A 353 -19.00 11.49 4.17
N GLY A 354 -19.42 11.03 2.98
CA GLY A 354 -20.61 11.56 2.30
C GLY A 354 -21.90 10.97 2.90
N PRO A 355 -23.09 11.39 2.45
CA PRO A 355 -24.37 11.02 3.06
C PRO A 355 -24.48 9.52 3.42
N ILE A 356 -24.73 9.23 4.71
CA ILE A 356 -24.84 7.85 5.23
C ILE A 356 -26.16 7.23 4.79
N ARG A 357 -26.12 6.09 4.11
CA ARG A 357 -27.32 5.32 3.75
C ARG A 357 -27.62 4.19 4.72
N TYR A 358 -26.58 3.54 5.21
CA TYR A 358 -26.68 2.43 6.15
C TYR A 358 -25.70 2.66 7.29
N ARG A 359 -26.09 2.34 8.53
CA ARG A 359 -25.21 2.35 9.69
C ARG A 359 -25.65 1.29 10.69
N LYS A 360 -24.68 0.61 11.31
CA LYS A 360 -24.89 -0.36 12.38
C LYS A 360 -23.65 -0.43 13.26
N VAL A 361 -23.87 -0.61 14.56
CA VAL A 361 -22.81 -1.02 15.49
C VAL A 361 -23.18 -2.36 16.12
N THR A 362 -22.16 -3.18 16.36
CA THR A 362 -22.27 -4.45 17.10
C THR A 362 -21.14 -4.51 18.11
N PHE A 363 -21.47 -4.80 19.36
CA PHE A 363 -20.52 -5.02 20.44
C PHE A 363 -20.52 -6.49 20.86
N PHE A 364 -19.38 -6.96 21.34
CA PHE A 364 -19.18 -8.28 21.90
C PHE A 364 -18.94 -8.19 23.41
N GLU A 365 -19.09 -9.31 24.11
CA GLU A 365 -18.99 -9.37 25.58
C GLU A 365 -17.66 -8.85 26.13
N ASP A 366 -16.56 -9.06 25.39
CA ASP A 366 -15.21 -8.62 25.74
C ASP A 366 -14.99 -7.11 25.57
N GLY A 367 -16.00 -6.37 25.09
CA GLY A 367 -15.92 -4.95 24.82
C GLY A 367 -15.39 -4.59 23.45
N SER A 368 -14.97 -5.58 22.66
CA SER A 368 -14.69 -5.33 21.26
C SER A 368 -15.97 -5.01 20.50
N GLY A 369 -15.85 -4.31 19.38
CA GLY A 369 -17.01 -3.92 18.59
C GLY A 369 -16.66 -3.56 17.16
N VAL A 370 -17.68 -3.54 16.32
CA VAL A 370 -17.60 -3.20 14.90
C VAL A 370 -18.69 -2.18 14.58
N ALA A 371 -18.29 -1.07 13.97
CA ALA A 371 -19.17 -0.11 13.34
C ALA A 371 -19.07 -0.27 11.82
N VAL A 372 -20.19 -0.41 11.15
CA VAL A 372 -20.28 -0.45 9.69
C VAL A 372 -21.21 0.65 9.22
N PHE A 373 -20.78 1.40 8.22
CA PHE A 373 -21.66 2.31 7.53
C PHE A 373 -21.39 2.33 6.02
N SER A 374 -22.40 2.70 5.25
CA SER A 374 -22.30 2.86 3.81
C SER A 374 -22.65 4.29 3.41
N THR A 375 -21.96 4.79 2.39
CA THR A 375 -22.27 6.07 1.75
C THR A 375 -22.63 5.85 0.29
N THR A 376 -23.43 6.74 -0.29
CA THR A 376 -23.60 6.79 -1.75
C THR A 376 -22.22 6.99 -2.41
N PHE A 377 -21.90 6.16 -3.40
CA PHE A 377 -20.73 6.36 -4.28
C PHE A 377 -21.20 6.67 -5.71
N SER A 378 -22.19 5.93 -6.21
CA SER A 378 -22.91 6.20 -7.46
C SER A 378 -24.41 5.86 -7.30
N HIS A 379 -25.21 5.92 -8.38
CA HIS A 379 -26.65 5.63 -8.32
C HIS A 379 -27.02 4.22 -7.82
N SER A 380 -26.07 3.27 -7.80
CA SER A 380 -26.31 1.90 -7.34
C SER A 380 -25.21 1.32 -6.46
N GLU A 381 -24.02 1.91 -6.46
CA GLU A 381 -22.88 1.44 -5.67
C GLU A 381 -22.78 2.17 -4.33
N GLU A 382 -22.47 1.41 -3.29
CA GLU A 382 -22.25 1.93 -1.95
C GLU A 382 -20.79 1.75 -1.53
N SER A 383 -20.21 2.82 -0.99
CA SER A 383 -18.90 2.77 -0.36
C SER A 383 -19.09 2.37 1.10
N LEU A 384 -18.78 1.11 1.40
CA LEU A 384 -18.81 0.57 2.74
C LEU A 384 -17.53 0.95 3.49
N ARG A 385 -17.67 1.32 4.76
CA ARG A 385 -16.56 1.53 5.68
C ARG A 385 -16.80 0.77 6.98
N VAL A 386 -15.73 0.19 7.50
CA VAL A 386 -15.72 -0.63 8.71
C VAL A 386 -14.75 -0.03 9.71
N PHE A 387 -15.19 0.10 10.95
CA PHE A 387 -14.40 0.55 12.09
C PHE A 387 -14.50 -0.47 13.20
N THR A 388 -13.43 -0.64 13.95
CA THR A 388 -13.35 -1.59 15.07
C THR A 388 -12.93 -0.86 16.34
N THR A 389 -13.40 -1.37 17.46
CA THR A 389 -12.99 -0.94 18.81
C THR A 389 -12.64 -2.17 19.65
N ALA A 390 -11.83 -1.97 20.68
CA ALA A 390 -11.47 -2.96 21.69
C ALA A 390 -11.79 -2.47 23.12
N ASP A 391 -12.48 -1.33 23.24
CA ASP A 391 -12.65 -0.60 24.51
C ASP A 391 -14.09 -0.08 24.70
N TYR A 392 -15.08 -0.82 24.18
CA TYR A 392 -16.50 -0.45 24.19
C TYR A 392 -16.76 0.88 23.45
N GLY A 393 -15.95 1.18 22.44
CA GLY A 393 -16.11 2.34 21.58
C GLY A 393 -15.66 3.65 22.21
N GLN A 394 -14.80 3.61 23.24
CA GLN A 394 -14.09 4.80 23.69
C GLN A 394 -13.17 5.33 22.59
N THR A 395 -12.50 4.40 21.89
CA THR A 395 -11.73 4.68 20.69
C THR A 395 -12.17 3.79 19.53
N TRP A 396 -12.20 4.38 18.34
CA TRP A 396 -12.54 3.69 17.10
C TRP A 396 -11.37 3.76 16.13
N ARG A 397 -11.08 2.63 15.48
CA ARG A 397 -10.03 2.51 14.46
C ARG A 397 -10.67 2.08 13.15
N LYS A 398 -10.33 2.78 12.07
CA LYS A 398 -10.69 2.34 10.72
C LYS A 398 -10.08 0.97 10.46
N SER A 399 -10.89 0.05 9.98
CA SER A 399 -10.47 -1.33 9.72
C SER A 399 -10.45 -1.65 8.24
N GLY A 400 -11.42 -1.15 7.47
CA GLY A 400 -11.48 -1.42 6.03
C GLY A 400 -12.44 -0.52 5.27
N ARG A 401 -12.28 -0.54 3.94
CA ARG A 401 -13.18 0.12 2.99
C ARG A 401 -13.32 -0.76 1.75
N THR A 402 -14.55 -0.97 1.31
CA THR A 402 -14.84 -1.67 0.05
C THR A 402 -15.97 -0.99 -0.70
N LEU A 403 -16.08 -1.29 -2.00
CA LEU A 403 -17.23 -0.92 -2.82
C LEU A 403 -18.11 -2.15 -2.98
N ILE A 404 -19.39 -2.02 -2.64
CA ILE A 404 -20.40 -3.03 -2.91
C ILE A 404 -21.31 -2.47 -3.99
N GLY A 405 -21.45 -3.21 -5.09
CA GLY A 405 -22.19 -2.73 -6.28
C GLY A 405 -23.71 -2.67 -6.13
N LYS A 406 -24.23 -2.85 -4.91
CA LYS A 406 -25.65 -2.86 -4.58
C LYS A 406 -25.89 -2.27 -3.19
N PRO A 407 -27.09 -1.72 -2.92
CA PRO A 407 -27.43 -1.20 -1.61
C PRO A 407 -27.33 -2.22 -0.49
N ILE A 408 -26.70 -1.83 0.62
CA ILE A 408 -26.61 -2.65 1.82
C ILE A 408 -27.98 -2.64 2.53
N GLN A 409 -28.47 -3.82 2.87
CA GLN A 409 -29.70 -4.02 3.64
C GLN A 409 -29.40 -4.30 5.11
N ASN A 410 -28.35 -5.08 5.41
CA ASN A 410 -27.97 -5.40 6.77
C ASN A 410 -26.51 -5.88 6.86
N ALA A 411 -26.00 -5.91 8.08
CA ALA A 411 -24.68 -6.42 8.46
C ALA A 411 -24.81 -7.30 9.71
N SER A 412 -24.07 -8.40 9.80
CA SER A 412 -24.05 -9.29 10.97
C SER A 412 -22.63 -9.74 11.25
N TYR A 413 -22.10 -9.45 12.44
CA TYR A 413 -20.75 -9.84 12.82
C TYR A 413 -20.78 -10.91 13.92
N LEU A 414 -19.95 -11.94 13.74
CA LEU A 414 -19.72 -13.00 14.73
C LEU A 414 -18.54 -12.67 15.64
N SER A 415 -17.61 -11.86 15.15
CA SER A 415 -16.44 -11.33 15.87
C SER A 415 -15.95 -10.08 15.14
N PRO A 416 -14.99 -9.31 15.70
CA PRO A 416 -14.39 -8.18 14.98
C PRO A 416 -13.73 -8.57 13.66
N ALA A 417 -13.28 -9.82 13.50
CA ALA A 417 -12.62 -10.31 12.30
C ALA A 417 -13.59 -10.90 11.27
N ALA A 418 -14.70 -11.50 11.74
CA ALA A 418 -15.60 -12.28 10.91
C ALA A 418 -17.02 -11.70 10.91
N GLY A 419 -17.48 -11.30 9.73
CA GLY A 419 -18.80 -10.72 9.56
C GLY A 419 -19.36 -10.91 8.16
N PHE A 420 -20.60 -10.48 8.02
CA PHE A 420 -21.41 -10.69 6.83
C PHE A 420 -22.16 -9.41 6.48
N LEU A 421 -22.32 -9.16 5.19
CA LEU A 421 -23.13 -8.08 4.66
C LEU A 421 -24.14 -8.62 3.69
N ALA A 422 -25.28 -7.98 3.65
CA ALA A 422 -26.35 -8.37 2.78
C ALA A 422 -26.79 -7.25 1.89
N THR A 423 -27.10 -7.63 0.67
CA THR A 423 -27.81 -6.82 -0.30
C THR A 423 -29.10 -7.57 -0.65
N ARG A 424 -29.93 -6.98 -1.51
CA ARG A 424 -31.17 -7.62 -1.98
C ARG A 424 -30.98 -8.96 -2.70
N GLU A 425 -29.78 -9.29 -3.15
CA GLU A 425 -29.55 -10.48 -3.99
C GLU A 425 -28.33 -11.28 -3.59
N ASP A 426 -27.42 -10.67 -2.82
CA ASP A 426 -26.11 -11.23 -2.54
C ASP A 426 -25.79 -11.12 -1.06
N LEU A 427 -25.19 -12.18 -0.52
CA LEU A 427 -24.53 -12.21 0.77
C LEU A 427 -23.02 -12.11 0.55
N TYR A 428 -22.37 -11.26 1.31
CA TYR A 428 -20.93 -11.11 1.37
C TYR A 428 -20.41 -11.49 2.75
N TYR A 429 -19.17 -11.96 2.84
CA TYR A 429 -18.52 -12.27 4.09
C TYR A 429 -17.10 -11.69 4.13
N THR A 430 -16.64 -11.34 5.32
CA THR A 430 -15.27 -10.93 5.63
C THR A 430 -14.69 -11.86 6.69
N ARG A 431 -13.37 -12.04 6.62
CA ARG A 431 -12.54 -12.78 7.61
C ARG A 431 -11.28 -11.99 7.99
N ASP A 432 -11.18 -10.75 7.55
CA ASP A 432 -10.00 -9.89 7.64
C ASP A 432 -10.37 -8.53 8.26
N HIS A 433 -11.26 -8.56 9.25
CA HIS A 433 -11.75 -7.36 9.95
C HIS A 433 -12.53 -6.36 9.06
N GLY A 434 -13.07 -6.83 7.94
CA GLY A 434 -13.78 -5.98 6.98
C GLY A 434 -12.86 -5.21 6.04
N GLN A 435 -11.58 -5.60 5.93
CA GLN A 435 -10.67 -5.08 4.90
C GLN A 435 -11.15 -5.47 3.49
N SER A 436 -11.66 -6.69 3.33
CA SER A 436 -12.27 -7.16 2.09
C SER A 436 -13.53 -7.98 2.33
N PHE A 437 -14.37 -8.05 1.29
CA PHE A 437 -15.63 -8.78 1.32
C PHE A 437 -15.72 -9.69 0.09
N ASN A 438 -15.94 -10.98 0.32
CA ASN A 438 -16.12 -11.99 -0.71
C ASN A 438 -17.59 -12.38 -0.81
N LYS A 439 -18.08 -12.62 -2.03
CA LYS A 439 -19.45 -13.09 -2.25
C LYS A 439 -19.60 -14.54 -1.80
N ALA A 440 -20.61 -14.83 -0.99
CA ALA A 440 -20.98 -16.17 -0.59
C ALA A 440 -21.81 -16.88 -1.68
N THR A 441 -21.68 -18.20 -1.77
CA THR A 441 -22.51 -19.02 -2.66
C THR A 441 -23.74 -19.52 -1.93
N ILE A 442 -24.93 -19.23 -2.44
CA ILE A 442 -26.19 -19.65 -1.83
C ILE A 442 -26.90 -20.61 -2.77
N THR A 443 -27.11 -21.86 -2.31
CA THR A 443 -27.82 -22.88 -3.08
C THR A 443 -29.30 -22.80 -2.78
N ILE A 444 -30.06 -22.26 -3.73
CA ILE A 444 -31.52 -22.08 -3.61
C ILE A 444 -32.21 -23.36 -4.11
N PRO A 445 -33.13 -23.96 -3.32
CA PRO A 445 -33.82 -25.18 -3.71
C PRO A 445 -34.82 -24.95 -4.86
N GLU A 446 -35.11 -26.01 -5.59
CA GLU A 446 -36.06 -25.98 -6.71
C GLU A 446 -37.46 -25.55 -6.22
N GLY A 447 -38.09 -24.60 -6.93
CA GLY A 447 -39.38 -24.02 -6.54
C GLY A 447 -39.33 -22.65 -5.87
N TYR A 448 -38.14 -22.12 -5.57
CA TYR A 448 -37.96 -20.75 -5.07
C TYR A 448 -37.23 -19.87 -6.08
N SER A 449 -37.48 -18.56 -6.03
CA SER A 449 -36.86 -17.58 -6.93
C SER A 449 -35.55 -17.02 -6.35
N ALA A 450 -34.51 -16.93 -7.20
CA ALA A 450 -33.23 -16.29 -6.85
C ALA A 450 -33.27 -14.76 -6.92
N ASN A 451 -34.28 -14.17 -7.57
CA ASN A 451 -34.33 -12.73 -7.84
C ASN A 451 -35.07 -11.93 -6.76
N GLU A 452 -35.58 -12.60 -5.72
CA GLU A 452 -36.34 -12.02 -4.62
C GLU A 452 -35.89 -12.61 -3.27
N LEU A 453 -34.58 -12.78 -3.09
CA LEU A 453 -34.03 -13.10 -1.78
C LEU A 453 -34.08 -11.82 -0.93
N SER A 454 -35.12 -11.63 -0.10
CA SER A 454 -35.05 -10.55 0.90
C SER A 454 -34.10 -11.01 2.00
N PHE A 455 -32.79 -10.89 1.75
CA PHE A 455 -31.79 -11.13 2.76
C PHE A 455 -31.91 -10.00 3.78
N PHE A 456 -32.33 -10.36 5.00
CA PHE A 456 -32.39 -9.53 6.18
C PHE A 456 -33.52 -8.49 6.22
N GLN A 457 -34.69 -8.92 6.67
CA GLN A 457 -35.37 -8.12 7.70
C GLN A 457 -34.85 -8.61 9.05
N ALA A 458 -34.58 -7.70 9.99
CA ALA A 458 -34.38 -8.10 11.37
C ALA A 458 -35.59 -8.97 11.80
N PRO A 459 -35.38 -10.01 12.63
CA PRO A 459 -34.23 -10.25 13.50
C PRO A 459 -33.18 -11.26 12.99
N ASN A 460 -33.13 -11.62 11.70
CA ASN A 460 -32.36 -12.78 11.22
C ASN A 460 -30.84 -12.56 11.12
N THR A 461 -30.13 -12.50 12.25
CA THR A 461 -28.66 -12.49 12.32
C THR A 461 -28.07 -13.87 12.01
N ILE A 462 -26.83 -13.90 11.50
CA ILE A 462 -26.09 -15.15 11.34
C ILE A 462 -25.58 -15.56 12.72
N VAL A 463 -25.88 -16.81 13.11
CA VAL A 463 -25.54 -17.33 14.43
C VAL A 463 -24.61 -18.53 14.30
N ALA A 464 -23.63 -18.64 15.21
CA ALA A 464 -22.80 -19.82 15.33
C ALA A 464 -23.50 -20.87 16.21
N THR A 465 -23.75 -22.06 15.67
CA THR A 465 -24.40 -23.18 16.39
C THR A 465 -23.42 -24.32 16.74
N GLY A 466 -22.12 -24.06 16.57
CA GLY A 466 -21.01 -24.96 16.90
C GLY A 466 -19.67 -24.38 16.42
N SER A 467 -18.58 -25.14 16.54
CA SER A 467 -17.22 -24.65 16.23
C SER A 467 -16.98 -24.29 14.75
N ALA A 468 -17.76 -24.85 13.82
CA ALA A 468 -17.63 -24.60 12.38
C ALA A 468 -18.99 -24.48 11.64
N LYS A 469 -20.10 -24.48 12.38
CA LYS A 469 -21.45 -24.48 11.82
C LYS A 469 -22.13 -23.13 12.06
N LEU A 470 -22.59 -22.52 10.98
CA LEU A 470 -23.37 -21.29 11.00
C LEU A 470 -24.78 -21.53 10.50
N GLU A 471 -25.75 -20.85 11.09
CA GLU A 471 -27.14 -20.85 10.67
C GLU A 471 -27.63 -19.43 10.39
N ALA A 472 -28.51 -19.31 9.40
CA ALA A 472 -29.11 -18.05 8.99
C ALA A 472 -30.51 -18.30 8.47
N THR A 473 -31.41 -17.33 8.66
CA THR A 473 -32.76 -17.37 8.09
C THR A 473 -32.84 -16.40 6.91
N PHE A 474 -33.18 -16.92 5.73
CA PHE A 474 -33.36 -16.12 4.52
C PHE A 474 -34.82 -16.15 4.08
N HIS A 475 -35.31 -15.02 3.57
CA HIS A 475 -36.68 -14.94 3.05
C HIS A 475 -36.69 -15.23 1.55
N LEU A 476 -37.44 -16.25 1.14
CA LEU A 476 -37.54 -16.68 -0.25
C LEU A 476 -38.96 -16.55 -0.77
N ALA A 477 -39.11 -16.03 -1.99
CA ALA A 477 -40.38 -16.08 -2.71
C ALA A 477 -40.56 -17.42 -3.43
N ASN A 478 -41.76 -18.00 -3.33
CA ASN A 478 -42.11 -19.22 -4.05
C ASN A 478 -42.34 -18.91 -5.54
N ALA A 479 -41.56 -19.56 -6.41
CA ALA A 479 -41.57 -19.34 -7.85
C ALA A 479 -42.85 -19.86 -8.53
N LYS A 480 -43.58 -20.81 -7.90
CA LYS A 480 -44.82 -21.39 -8.44
C LYS A 480 -46.06 -20.54 -8.13
N ASP A 481 -46.01 -19.69 -7.09
CA ASP A 481 -47.12 -18.86 -6.61
C ASP A 481 -46.98 -17.37 -7.04
N ARG A 482 -46.52 -17.13 -8.28
CA ARG A 482 -46.34 -15.76 -8.84
C ARG A 482 -47.50 -14.78 -8.65
N PRO A 483 -48.80 -15.15 -8.75
CA PRO A 483 -49.87 -14.18 -8.58
C PRO A 483 -50.06 -13.69 -7.13
N ASN A 484 -49.62 -14.45 -6.12
CA ASN A 484 -49.86 -14.13 -4.70
C ASN A 484 -48.58 -13.76 -3.91
N ARG A 485 -47.40 -13.74 -4.56
CA ARG A 485 -46.09 -13.33 -3.97
C ARG A 485 -45.85 -13.81 -2.54
N LYS A 486 -46.13 -15.09 -2.25
CA LYS A 486 -45.91 -15.65 -0.92
C LYS A 486 -44.41 -15.74 -0.63
N VAL A 487 -43.99 -15.10 0.45
CA VAL A 487 -42.61 -15.11 0.96
C VAL A 487 -42.54 -16.07 2.15
N PHE A 488 -41.46 -16.83 2.26
CA PHE A 488 -41.26 -17.80 3.34
C PHE A 488 -39.93 -17.57 4.04
N ALA A 489 -39.93 -17.65 5.37
CA ALA A 489 -38.70 -17.75 6.15
C ALA A 489 -38.11 -19.16 5.99
N CYS A 490 -36.86 -19.24 5.55
CA CYS A 490 -36.17 -20.49 5.25
C CYS A 490 -34.86 -20.56 6.03
N LEU A 491 -34.60 -21.68 6.70
CA LEU A 491 -33.36 -21.94 7.40
C LEU A 491 -32.28 -22.40 6.42
N PHE A 492 -31.13 -21.77 6.51
CA PHE A 492 -29.92 -22.13 5.79
C PHE A 492 -28.78 -22.42 6.76
N GLN A 493 -27.89 -23.30 6.33
CA GLN A 493 -26.73 -23.70 7.10
C GLN A 493 -25.45 -23.55 6.26
N SER A 494 -24.37 -23.15 6.92
CA SER A 494 -23.02 -23.22 6.39
C SER A 494 -22.13 -24.08 7.28
N VAL A 495 -21.30 -24.92 6.67
CA VAL A 495 -20.29 -25.76 7.33
C VAL A 495 -18.86 -25.37 6.94
N ASN A 496 -18.72 -24.30 6.16
CA ASN A 496 -17.45 -23.79 5.65
C ASN A 496 -17.33 -22.30 5.95
N GLU A 497 -17.68 -21.92 7.19
CA GLU A 497 -17.46 -20.57 7.68
C GLU A 497 -18.23 -19.48 6.89
N GLY A 498 -19.37 -19.84 6.30
CA GLY A 498 -20.24 -18.91 5.57
C GLY A 498 -19.84 -18.68 4.11
N LYS A 499 -18.87 -19.44 3.59
CA LYS A 499 -18.48 -19.38 2.16
C LYS A 499 -19.58 -19.91 1.25
N SER A 500 -20.26 -20.97 1.68
CA SER A 500 -21.45 -21.49 1.01
C SER A 500 -22.57 -21.81 1.99
N TRP A 501 -23.81 -21.64 1.53
CA TRP A 501 -25.03 -21.83 2.30
C TRP A 501 -25.97 -22.81 1.60
N THR A 502 -26.45 -23.80 2.34
CA THR A 502 -27.39 -24.82 1.86
C THR A 502 -28.71 -24.70 2.59
N PHE A 503 -29.82 -24.81 1.85
CA PHE A 503 -31.16 -24.85 2.42
C PHE A 503 -31.33 -26.08 3.31
N VAL A 504 -31.94 -25.87 4.48
CA VAL A 504 -32.28 -26.94 5.43
C VAL A 504 -33.78 -27.19 5.42
N GLN A 505 -34.58 -26.16 5.71
CA GLN A 505 -36.04 -26.29 5.78
C GLN A 505 -36.76 -24.93 5.66
N GLN A 506 -38.02 -24.98 5.26
CA GLN A 506 -38.95 -23.85 5.36
C GLN A 506 -39.50 -23.78 6.80
N LEU A 507 -39.49 -22.60 7.40
CA LEU A 507 -39.95 -22.38 8.78
C LEU A 507 -41.40 -21.88 8.82
N SER A 508 -41.70 -20.78 8.14
CA SER A 508 -43.02 -20.14 8.19
C SER A 508 -43.30 -19.30 6.94
N GLN A 509 -44.58 -19.07 6.66
CA GLN A 509 -45.02 -18.10 5.64
C GLN A 509 -45.03 -16.70 6.25
N ILE A 510 -44.43 -15.74 5.55
CA ILE A 510 -44.49 -14.32 5.87
C ILE A 510 -45.61 -13.72 5.01
N VAL A 511 -46.58 -13.05 5.64
CA VAL A 511 -47.72 -12.44 4.92
C VAL A 511 -47.19 -11.31 4.04
N SER A 512 -47.57 -11.29 2.76
CA SER A 512 -47.28 -10.16 1.88
C SER A 512 -47.99 -8.92 2.40
N ILE A 513 -47.23 -7.92 2.83
CA ILE A 513 -47.76 -6.58 3.05
C ILE A 513 -47.79 -5.94 1.66
N ASP A 514 -48.99 -5.60 1.19
CA ASP A 514 -49.24 -4.89 -0.07
C ASP A 514 -48.60 -3.50 -0.10
#